data_AF-A0A8C9Z1Z3-F1
#
_entry.id   AF-A0A8C9Z1Z3-F1
#
_cell.length_a   1.000
_cell.length_b   1.000
_cell.length_c   1.000
_cell.angle_alpha   90.00
_cell.angle_beta   90.00
_cell.angle_gamma   90.00
#
_symmetry.space_group_name_H-M   'P 1'
#
loop_
_entity.id
_entity.type
_entity.pdbx_description
1 polymer ?
#
loop_
_entity_poly.entity_id
_entity_poly.type
_entity_poly.pdbx_seq_one_letter_code
_entity_poly.pdbx_strand_id
1 'polypeptide(L)'
;MSASISAFILTFSTLCGSRVVSGVLSPPTNVSLTSYNMNLVLRWDPPDQPASGLLYTTEYSSILGYNVGCVNISTLECDLTNLKDSISEYGKYTGRVRVQLGTESSAWVESNQIALDRDTVIGAPDVSLFSNGATIEASIKDPVFRISSLRDVYNLATYNITYWKDGQKKKNRSISNVQQNRVVLSDLDPWTTYCVQVQISTEKHPNPNPTHSVPSAVVCESTTIEEEAPWVAAVVTFVVMAMAVAVVVVAVVYRKRISHFLCPKDALPEHFKEYLLAHPNYLDMRNSHPPKEIFDPVSIIADGSILEEGLPLEAAGTSCSQQPDTT
;
A
#
# COMPACT_ATOMS: atom_id res chain seq x y z
N MET A 1 -10.34 51.52 111.58
CA MET A 1 -11.57 51.11 110.86
C MET A 1 -11.14 50.72 109.46
N SER A 2 -11.39 49.46 109.10
CA SER A 2 -10.76 48.73 107.99
C SER A 2 -11.24 49.23 106.62
N ALA A 3 -10.32 49.48 105.70
CA ALA A 3 -10.61 49.79 104.30
C ALA A 3 -10.71 48.48 103.51
N SER A 4 -11.89 48.18 102.98
CA SER A 4 -12.15 47.01 102.15
C SER A 4 -11.99 47.40 100.67
N ILE A 5 -10.98 46.86 100.01
CA ILE A 5 -10.74 46.99 98.57
C ILE A 5 -11.44 45.81 97.88
N SER A 6 -12.52 46.08 97.16
CA SER A 6 -13.22 45.07 96.35
C SER A 6 -12.66 45.07 94.94
N ALA A 7 -11.89 44.03 94.59
CA ALA A 7 -11.40 43.81 93.23
C ALA A 7 -12.44 43.03 92.41
N PHE A 8 -13.00 43.64 91.37
CA PHE A 8 -13.83 42.97 90.38
C PHE A 8 -12.95 42.36 89.29
N ILE A 9 -12.81 41.04 89.28
CA ILE A 9 -12.15 40.30 88.20
C ILE A 9 -13.19 40.07 87.09
N LEU A 10 -13.07 40.81 85.98
CA LEU A 10 -13.84 40.58 84.76
C LEU A 10 -13.17 39.48 83.95
N THR A 11 -13.70 38.26 84.03
CA THR A 11 -13.31 37.16 83.15
C THR A 11 -13.95 37.36 81.77
N PHE A 12 -13.18 37.88 80.81
CA PHE A 12 -13.54 37.86 79.40
C PHE A 12 -13.39 36.43 78.85
N SER A 13 -14.48 35.68 78.81
CA SER A 13 -14.56 34.42 78.09
C SER A 13 -14.57 34.70 76.59
N THR A 14 -13.39 34.67 75.97
CA THR A 14 -13.24 34.66 74.51
C THR A 14 -13.81 33.35 73.97
N LEU A 15 -15.05 33.39 73.48
CA LEU A 15 -15.57 32.39 72.57
C LEU A 15 -14.74 32.42 71.30
N CYS A 16 -13.69 31.61 71.26
CA CYS A 16 -13.01 31.23 70.03
C CYS A 16 -13.99 30.36 69.24
N GLY A 17 -14.90 31.00 68.51
CA GLY A 17 -15.72 30.33 67.52
C GLY A 17 -14.77 29.73 66.50
N SER A 18 -14.58 28.41 66.56
CA SER A 18 -14.00 27.65 65.46
C SER A 18 -14.86 27.96 64.23
N ARG A 19 -14.36 28.83 63.35
CA ARG A 19 -14.86 28.89 61.98
C ARG A 19 -14.57 27.51 61.41
N VAL A 20 -15.59 26.65 61.39
CA VAL A 20 -15.61 25.51 60.48
C VAL A 20 -15.63 26.15 59.10
N VAL A 21 -14.45 26.35 58.53
CA VAL A 21 -14.30 26.53 57.10
C VAL A 21 -14.68 25.16 56.54
N SER A 22 -15.96 24.97 56.18
CA SER A 22 -16.29 23.95 55.19
C SER A 22 -15.46 24.31 53.97
N GLY A 23 -14.37 23.58 53.77
CA GLY A 23 -13.48 23.78 52.65
C GLY A 23 -14.30 23.48 51.41
N VAL A 24 -14.67 24.52 50.67
CA VAL A 24 -15.27 24.33 49.35
C VAL A 24 -14.20 23.63 48.52
N LEU A 25 -14.43 22.36 48.17
CA LEU A 25 -13.57 21.61 47.27
C LEU A 25 -13.34 22.43 46.01
N SER A 26 -12.07 22.61 45.66
CA SER A 26 -11.69 23.31 44.44
C SER A 26 -12.25 22.53 43.24
N PRO A 27 -12.93 23.21 42.29
CA PRO A 27 -13.52 22.53 41.16
C PRO A 27 -12.46 22.04 40.16
N PRO A 28 -12.80 21.08 39.29
CA PRO A 28 -11.95 20.66 38.17
C PRO A 28 -11.64 21.83 37.22
N THR A 29 -10.54 21.74 36.49
CA THR A 29 -10.12 22.74 35.50
C THR A 29 -10.10 22.14 34.09
N ASN A 30 -9.97 22.98 33.06
CA ASN A 30 -9.84 22.56 31.65
C ASN A 30 -10.91 21.55 31.18
N VAL A 31 -12.16 21.74 31.60
CA VAL A 31 -13.27 20.88 31.23
C VAL A 31 -13.60 21.05 29.75
N SER A 32 -13.46 19.99 28.97
CA SER A 32 -13.66 19.99 27.52
C SER A 32 -14.46 18.79 27.06
N LEU A 33 -15.41 19.04 26.15
CA LEU A 33 -16.20 18.02 25.49
C LEU A 33 -15.68 17.88 24.07
N THR A 34 -15.43 16.64 23.66
CA THR A 34 -14.90 16.31 22.33
C THR A 34 -15.71 15.20 21.69
N SER A 35 -15.79 15.20 20.35
CA SER A 35 -16.46 14.15 19.58
C SER A 35 -15.59 13.65 18.44
N TYR A 36 -15.41 12.33 18.37
CA TYR A 36 -14.69 11.65 17.29
C TYR A 36 -15.50 10.43 16.84
N ASN A 37 -15.87 10.34 15.55
CA ASN A 37 -16.76 9.31 15.03
C ASN A 37 -18.06 9.17 15.85
N MET A 38 -18.68 10.29 16.22
CA MET A 38 -19.86 10.36 17.11
C MET A 38 -19.63 9.79 18.52
N ASN A 39 -18.37 9.61 18.93
CA ASN A 39 -18.03 9.25 20.31
C ASN A 39 -17.83 10.51 21.14
N LEU A 40 -18.76 10.77 22.06
CA LEU A 40 -18.78 11.95 22.90
C LEU A 40 -18.03 11.69 24.21
N VAL A 41 -16.90 12.36 24.41
CA VAL A 41 -16.04 12.17 25.58
C VAL A 41 -15.79 13.51 26.27
N LEU A 42 -16.11 13.56 27.57
CA LEU A 42 -15.84 14.68 28.46
C LEU A 42 -14.50 14.46 29.15
N ARG A 43 -13.60 15.45 29.12
CA ARG A 43 -12.27 15.43 29.75
C ARG A 43 -12.08 16.65 30.64
N TRP A 44 -11.28 16.49 31.69
CA TRP A 44 -10.96 17.58 32.62
C TRP A 44 -9.62 17.33 33.29
N ASP A 45 -9.05 18.40 33.83
CA ASP A 45 -7.87 18.34 34.67
C ASP A 45 -8.27 18.38 36.16
N PRO A 46 -7.46 17.77 37.05
CA PRO A 46 -7.70 17.85 38.48
C PRO A 46 -7.52 19.30 38.98
N PRO A 47 -8.06 19.63 40.17
CA PRO A 47 -7.80 20.93 40.79
C PRO A 47 -6.30 21.15 41.07
N ASP A 48 -5.85 22.40 41.12
CA ASP A 48 -4.42 22.77 41.27
C ASP A 48 -3.71 22.14 42.48
N GLN A 49 -4.45 21.84 43.54
CA GLN A 49 -3.97 21.11 44.72
C GLN A 49 -4.85 19.87 44.96
N PRO A 50 -4.61 18.77 44.22
CA PRO A 50 -5.47 17.61 44.29
C PRO A 50 -5.25 16.86 45.61
N ALA A 51 -6.32 16.67 46.38
CA ALA A 51 -6.31 15.73 47.49
C ALA A 51 -6.22 14.28 46.97
N SER A 52 -5.71 13.37 47.80
CA SER A 52 -5.77 11.94 47.46
C SER A 52 -7.19 11.40 47.62
N GLY A 53 -7.63 10.52 46.70
CA GLY A 53 -8.96 9.91 46.77
C GLY A 53 -10.11 10.75 46.22
N LEU A 54 -9.83 11.73 45.36
CA LEU A 54 -10.85 12.48 44.64
C LEU A 54 -11.63 11.57 43.68
N LEU A 55 -12.95 11.68 43.72
CA LEU A 55 -13.87 11.01 42.82
C LEU A 55 -14.64 12.05 42.00
N TYR A 56 -14.92 11.74 40.75
CA TYR A 56 -15.61 12.64 39.84
C TYR A 56 -16.98 12.10 39.49
N THR A 57 -17.93 13.01 39.40
CA THR A 57 -19.27 12.73 38.87
C THR A 57 -19.57 13.72 37.75
N THR A 58 -20.12 13.19 36.67
CA THR A 58 -20.37 13.92 35.43
C THR A 58 -21.85 13.88 35.09
N GLU A 59 -22.30 14.91 34.38
CA GLU A 59 -23.62 14.99 33.78
C GLU A 59 -23.52 15.60 32.38
N TYR A 60 -24.53 15.42 31.55
CA TYR A 60 -24.59 16.03 30.22
C TYR A 60 -25.98 16.55 29.91
N SER A 61 -26.04 17.65 29.18
CA SER A 61 -27.28 18.30 28.80
C SER A 61 -28.06 17.47 27.79
N SER A 62 -29.36 17.41 27.96
CA SER A 62 -30.34 16.91 26.98
C SER A 62 -31.52 17.87 26.89
N ILE A 63 -32.46 17.56 25.98
CA ILE A 63 -33.69 18.33 25.80
C ILE A 63 -34.49 18.44 27.12
N LEU A 64 -34.44 17.41 27.97
CA LEU A 64 -35.18 17.33 29.23
C LEU A 64 -34.40 17.84 30.46
N GLY A 65 -33.16 18.33 30.27
CA GLY A 65 -32.25 18.74 31.35
C GLY A 65 -30.99 17.89 31.39
N TYR A 66 -30.30 17.89 32.53
CA TYR A 66 -29.06 17.13 32.72
C TYR A 66 -29.34 15.65 33.03
N ASN A 67 -28.68 14.76 32.28
CA ASN A 67 -28.65 13.33 32.56
C ASN A 67 -27.34 12.96 33.24
N VAL A 68 -27.40 11.92 34.07
CA VAL A 68 -26.25 11.39 34.80
C VAL A 68 -25.30 10.70 33.83
N GLY A 69 -24.02 11.08 33.87
CA GLY A 69 -22.93 10.44 33.15
C GLY A 69 -22.23 9.37 33.99
N CYS A 70 -20.90 9.39 33.99
CA CYS A 70 -20.08 8.61 34.92
C CYS A 70 -20.19 9.16 36.35
N VAL A 71 -20.25 8.26 37.33
CA VAL A 71 -20.41 8.58 38.76
C VAL A 71 -19.29 7.93 39.56
N ASN A 72 -18.73 8.67 40.53
CA ASN A 72 -17.69 8.20 41.44
C ASN A 72 -16.48 7.54 40.75
N ILE A 73 -16.02 8.13 39.64
CA ILE A 73 -14.87 7.64 38.89
C ILE A 73 -13.58 8.36 39.33
N SER A 74 -12.45 7.67 39.29
CA SER A 74 -11.13 8.27 39.52
C SER A 74 -10.44 8.70 38.22
N THR A 75 -11.01 8.34 37.06
CA THR A 75 -10.50 8.74 35.74
C THR A 75 -10.82 10.21 35.48
N LEU A 76 -9.99 10.84 34.63
CA LEU A 76 -10.12 12.24 34.21
C LEU A 76 -10.86 12.40 32.88
N GLU A 77 -11.53 11.33 32.45
CA GLU A 77 -12.39 11.32 31.29
C GLU A 77 -13.62 10.44 31.53
N CYS A 78 -14.71 10.77 30.84
CA CYS A 78 -15.94 10.02 30.81
C CYS A 78 -16.46 9.90 29.37
N ASP A 79 -16.60 8.66 28.90
CA ASP A 79 -17.27 8.33 27.63
C ASP A 79 -18.79 8.34 27.85
N LEU A 80 -19.44 9.40 27.39
CA LEU A 80 -20.88 9.61 27.54
C LEU A 80 -21.70 8.78 26.55
N THR A 81 -21.09 8.34 25.45
CA THR A 81 -21.75 7.55 24.39
C THR A 81 -22.03 6.12 24.81
N ASN A 82 -21.32 5.58 25.80
CA ASN A 82 -21.65 4.26 26.37
C ASN A 82 -23.02 4.22 27.07
N LEU A 83 -23.59 5.38 27.43
CA LEU A 83 -24.88 5.51 28.10
C LEU A 83 -26.03 5.66 27.07
N LYS A 84 -25.96 4.88 25.98
CA LYS A 84 -26.62 5.00 24.67
C LYS A 84 -28.06 5.52 24.62
N ASP A 85 -28.85 5.40 25.67
CA ASP A 85 -30.31 5.63 25.67
C ASP A 85 -30.74 7.11 25.53
N SER A 86 -29.82 8.05 25.32
CA SER A 86 -30.14 9.50 25.30
C SER A 86 -29.27 10.38 24.41
N ILE A 87 -28.31 9.81 23.67
CA ILE A 87 -27.48 10.57 22.73
C ILE A 87 -27.97 10.33 21.30
N SER A 88 -28.43 11.40 20.66
CA SER A 88 -28.83 11.43 19.25
C SER A 88 -27.73 12.08 18.41
N GLU A 89 -27.56 11.56 17.20
CA GLU A 89 -26.63 12.07 16.19
C GLU A 89 -26.87 13.55 15.82
N TYR A 90 -28.11 14.05 15.97
CA TYR A 90 -28.48 15.44 15.67
C TYR A 90 -28.57 16.32 16.93
N GLY A 91 -28.19 15.78 18.09
CA GLY A 91 -28.29 16.48 19.36
C GLY A 91 -27.16 17.48 19.59
N LYS A 92 -27.44 18.43 20.49
CA LYS A 92 -26.45 19.37 21.02
C LYS A 92 -26.20 19.08 22.49
N TYR A 93 -24.94 19.00 22.86
CA TYR A 93 -24.52 18.52 24.18
C TYR A 93 -23.50 19.46 24.80
N THR A 94 -23.65 19.67 26.10
CA THR A 94 -22.68 20.26 27.01
C THR A 94 -22.51 19.28 28.16
N GLY A 95 -21.27 18.95 28.52
CA GLY A 95 -20.96 18.12 29.68
C GLY A 95 -20.65 19.01 30.88
N ARG A 96 -20.85 18.47 32.09
CA ARG A 96 -20.39 19.10 33.32
C ARG A 96 -19.80 18.07 34.26
N VAL A 97 -18.82 18.49 35.04
CA VAL A 97 -18.16 17.64 36.02
C VAL A 97 -18.03 18.37 37.34
N ARG A 98 -18.09 17.61 38.43
CA ARG A 98 -17.71 18.04 39.77
C ARG A 98 -16.84 17.00 40.42
N VAL A 99 -16.01 17.44 41.36
CA VAL A 99 -15.19 16.56 42.19
C VAL A 99 -15.82 16.38 43.56
N GLN A 100 -15.62 15.21 44.15
CA GLN A 100 -16.19 14.80 45.43
C GLN A 100 -15.09 14.15 46.29
N LEU A 101 -15.10 14.46 47.58
CA LEU A 101 -14.26 13.83 48.59
C LEU A 101 -15.12 13.53 49.82
N GLY A 102 -15.43 12.25 50.04
CA GLY A 102 -16.39 11.85 51.06
C GLY A 102 -17.77 12.46 50.80
N THR A 103 -18.25 13.30 51.72
CA THR A 103 -19.55 13.99 51.61
C THR A 103 -19.47 15.38 50.99
N GLU A 104 -18.26 15.93 50.82
CA GLU A 104 -18.06 17.25 50.23
C GLU A 104 -18.00 17.16 48.71
N SER A 105 -18.57 18.16 48.02
CA SER A 105 -18.53 18.27 46.56
C SER A 105 -18.23 19.69 46.11
N SER A 106 -17.45 19.83 45.04
CA SER A 106 -17.24 21.13 44.39
C SER A 106 -18.49 21.64 43.68
N ALA A 107 -18.44 22.90 43.25
CA ALA A 107 -19.35 23.40 42.21
C ALA A 107 -19.18 22.59 40.92
N TRP A 108 -20.24 22.57 40.10
CA TRP A 108 -20.21 22.03 38.75
C TRP A 108 -19.43 22.95 37.82
N VAL A 109 -18.63 22.37 36.93
CA VAL A 109 -17.95 23.07 35.85
C VAL A 109 -18.44 22.52 34.52
N GLU A 110 -18.97 23.41 33.68
CA GLU A 110 -19.50 23.07 32.36
C GLU A 110 -18.40 23.14 31.29
N SER A 111 -18.53 22.32 30.25
CA SER A 111 -17.66 22.28 29.08
C SER A 111 -18.08 23.26 27.99
N ASN A 112 -17.36 23.26 26.88
CA ASN A 112 -17.88 23.74 25.60
C ASN A 112 -19.10 22.91 25.14
N GLN A 113 -19.91 23.51 24.27
CA GLN A 113 -21.03 22.86 23.61
C GLN A 113 -20.59 22.24 22.27
N ILE A 114 -21.14 21.07 21.93
CA ILE A 114 -20.93 20.36 20.66
C ILE A 114 -22.27 19.98 20.04
N ALA A 115 -22.45 20.26 18.75
CA ALA A 115 -23.47 19.64 17.91
C ALA A 115 -22.87 18.41 17.22
N LEU A 116 -23.35 17.19 17.52
CA LEU A 116 -22.69 15.96 17.06
C LEU A 116 -22.56 15.89 15.53
N ASP A 117 -23.62 16.21 14.79
CA ASP A 117 -23.65 16.16 13.33
C ASP A 117 -22.78 17.22 12.63
N ARG A 118 -22.31 18.24 13.35
CA ARG A 118 -21.56 19.37 12.77
C ARG A 118 -20.13 19.44 13.26
N ASP A 119 -19.91 19.18 14.53
CA ASP A 119 -18.64 19.44 15.21
C ASP A 119 -17.85 18.15 15.47
N THR A 120 -18.42 16.96 15.20
CA THR A 120 -17.66 15.71 15.30
C THR A 120 -16.51 15.68 14.31
N VAL A 121 -15.36 15.20 14.77
CA VAL A 121 -14.27 14.82 13.88
C VAL A 121 -14.65 13.50 13.20
N ILE A 122 -14.53 13.45 11.88
CA ILE A 122 -14.75 12.23 11.09
C ILE A 122 -13.39 11.56 10.92
N GLY A 123 -13.25 10.35 11.42
CA GLY A 123 -12.03 9.58 11.31
C GLY A 123 -11.69 9.19 9.87
N ALA A 124 -10.44 8.78 9.67
CA ALA A 124 -9.96 8.30 8.39
C ALA A 124 -10.76 7.09 7.89
N PRO A 125 -11.09 7.02 6.58
CA PRO A 125 -11.59 5.79 5.98
C PRO A 125 -10.47 4.75 5.90
N ASP A 126 -10.86 3.47 5.92
CA ASP A 126 -9.95 2.36 5.65
C ASP A 126 -9.81 2.16 4.14
N VAL A 127 -8.59 2.06 3.64
CA VAL A 127 -8.27 2.04 2.21
C VAL A 127 -7.38 0.82 1.92
N SER A 128 -7.81 0.02 0.95
CA SER A 128 -7.06 -1.10 0.43
C SER A 128 -6.92 -0.94 -1.09
N LEU A 129 -5.73 -1.24 -1.60
CA LEU A 129 -5.41 -1.15 -3.03
C LEU A 129 -5.20 -2.54 -3.59
N PHE A 130 -5.61 -2.72 -4.84
CA PHE A 130 -5.38 -3.96 -5.58
C PHE A 130 -4.94 -3.61 -7.01
N SER A 131 -3.73 -4.01 -7.39
CA SER A 131 -3.23 -3.83 -8.75
C SER A 131 -3.83 -4.87 -9.70
N ASN A 132 -4.28 -4.42 -10.87
CA ASN A 132 -4.65 -5.28 -11.98
C ASN A 132 -4.04 -4.73 -13.28
N GLY A 133 -2.86 -5.24 -13.65
CA GLY A 133 -2.09 -4.71 -14.77
C GLY A 133 -1.74 -3.25 -14.58
N ALA A 134 -2.06 -2.43 -15.58
CA ALA A 134 -1.86 -0.98 -15.56
C ALA A 134 -2.97 -0.19 -14.82
N THR A 135 -3.77 -0.86 -13.98
CA THR A 135 -4.84 -0.23 -13.19
C THR A 135 -4.71 -0.58 -11.72
N ILE A 136 -5.22 0.29 -10.84
CA ILE A 136 -5.31 0.03 -9.40
C ILE A 136 -6.75 0.22 -8.96
N GLU A 137 -7.37 -0.82 -8.40
CA GLU A 137 -8.66 -0.73 -7.72
C GLU A 137 -8.43 -0.30 -6.26
N ALA A 138 -9.05 0.81 -5.86
CA ALA A 138 -9.11 1.26 -4.48
C ALA A 138 -10.45 0.86 -3.87
N SER A 139 -10.40 0.00 -2.85
CA SER A 139 -11.56 -0.32 -2.01
C SER A 139 -11.49 0.49 -0.72
N ILE A 140 -12.52 1.29 -0.48
CA ILE A 140 -12.66 2.26 0.60
C ILE A 140 -13.80 1.81 1.52
N LYS A 141 -13.57 1.84 2.84
CA LYS A 141 -14.60 1.59 3.84
C LYS A 141 -14.81 2.83 4.71
N ASP A 142 -16.07 3.15 4.96
CA ASP A 142 -16.44 4.24 5.86
C ASP A 142 -15.90 3.99 7.29
N PRO A 143 -15.48 5.04 8.01
CA PRO A 143 -15.15 4.94 9.43
C PRO A 143 -16.36 4.49 10.25
N VAL A 144 -16.10 3.70 11.29
CA VAL A 144 -17.14 3.20 12.19
C VAL A 144 -17.51 4.29 13.20
N PHE A 145 -18.78 4.67 13.20
CA PHE A 145 -19.36 5.61 14.17
C PHE A 145 -19.93 4.85 15.37
N ARG A 146 -19.91 5.48 16.56
CA ARG A 146 -20.35 4.82 17.81
C ARG A 146 -21.86 4.73 17.98
N ILE A 147 -22.61 5.66 17.38
CA ILE A 147 -24.05 5.81 17.57
C ILE A 147 -24.84 5.36 16.33
N SER A 148 -24.40 5.76 15.14
CA SER A 148 -25.06 5.50 13.84
C SER A 148 -24.04 5.01 12.81
N SER A 149 -24.41 4.84 11.54
CA SER A 149 -23.42 4.81 10.45
C SER A 149 -23.08 6.21 9.96
N LEU A 150 -21.96 6.36 9.24
CA LEU A 150 -21.59 7.63 8.59
C LEU A 150 -22.66 8.06 7.58
N ARG A 151 -23.19 7.11 6.81
CA ARG A 151 -24.13 7.37 5.70
C ARG A 151 -25.53 7.73 6.17
N ASP A 152 -25.92 7.35 7.39
CA ASP A 152 -27.19 7.77 7.98
C ASP A 152 -27.20 9.28 8.31
N VAL A 153 -26.05 9.82 8.72
CA VAL A 153 -25.92 11.23 9.14
C VAL A 153 -25.46 12.12 7.99
N TYR A 154 -24.60 11.58 7.13
CA TYR A 154 -24.00 12.23 5.97
C TYR A 154 -24.31 11.41 4.71
N ASN A 155 -25.59 11.36 4.35
CA ASN A 155 -26.08 10.62 3.18
C ASN A 155 -25.43 11.04 1.85
N LEU A 156 -25.00 12.31 1.74
CA LEU A 156 -24.29 12.86 0.59
C LEU A 156 -22.77 12.89 0.76
N ALA A 157 -22.21 12.18 1.74
CA ALA A 157 -20.76 12.10 1.89
C ALA A 157 -20.11 11.57 0.61
N THR A 158 -18.97 12.13 0.23
CA THR A 158 -18.18 11.69 -0.91
C THR A 158 -16.74 11.51 -0.52
N TYR A 159 -15.99 10.75 -1.31
CA TYR A 159 -14.56 10.59 -1.16
C TYR A 159 -13.84 11.49 -2.17
N ASN A 160 -12.79 12.15 -1.68
CA ASN A 160 -11.78 12.82 -2.47
C ASN A 160 -10.53 11.94 -2.44
N ILE A 161 -10.23 11.32 -3.57
CA ILE A 161 -9.12 10.39 -3.74
C ILE A 161 -8.00 11.16 -4.41
N THR A 162 -6.85 11.26 -3.76
CA THR A 162 -5.63 11.87 -4.32
C THR A 162 -4.59 10.78 -4.50
N TYR A 163 -3.98 10.72 -5.68
CA TYR A 163 -2.95 9.71 -5.99
C TYR A 163 -1.78 10.31 -6.75
N TRP A 164 -0.59 9.73 -6.57
CA TRP A 164 0.65 10.20 -7.19
C TRP A 164 1.64 9.04 -7.35
N LYS A 165 2.59 9.19 -8.28
CA LYS A 165 3.74 8.27 -8.36
C LYS A 165 4.63 8.44 -7.15
N ASP A 166 5.21 7.35 -6.65
CA ASP A 166 6.13 7.42 -5.53
C ASP A 166 7.26 8.45 -5.76
N GLY A 167 7.59 9.22 -4.72
CA GLY A 167 8.50 10.37 -4.78
C GLY A 167 7.96 11.61 -5.51
N GLN A 168 6.78 11.58 -6.14
CA GLN A 168 6.24 12.68 -6.96
C GLN A 168 4.94 13.28 -6.41
N LYS A 169 4.81 13.42 -5.09
CA LYS A 169 3.59 13.96 -4.44
C LYS A 169 3.12 15.32 -4.98
N LYS A 170 4.04 16.16 -5.47
CA LYS A 170 3.72 17.47 -6.09
C LYS A 170 2.99 17.36 -7.44
N LYS A 171 3.09 16.22 -8.13
CA LYS A 171 2.42 15.92 -9.40
C LYS A 171 1.27 14.92 -9.15
N ASN A 172 0.40 15.26 -8.20
CA ASN A 172 -0.73 14.41 -7.87
C ASN A 172 -1.88 14.59 -8.88
N ARG A 173 -2.75 13.59 -8.91
CA ARG A 173 -4.05 13.61 -9.58
C ARG A 173 -5.11 13.39 -8.51
N SER A 174 -6.30 13.96 -8.70
CA SER A 174 -7.40 13.84 -7.75
C SER A 174 -8.71 13.49 -8.43
N ILE A 175 -9.48 12.60 -7.82
CA ILE A 175 -10.86 12.28 -8.18
C ILE A 175 -11.71 12.71 -6.99
N SER A 176 -12.58 13.70 -7.20
CA SER A 176 -13.49 14.22 -6.17
C SER A 176 -14.90 13.68 -6.36
N ASN A 177 -15.73 13.83 -5.32
CA ASN A 177 -17.16 13.52 -5.37
C ASN A 177 -17.50 12.05 -5.65
N VAL A 178 -16.63 11.13 -5.22
CA VAL A 178 -16.86 9.68 -5.35
C VAL A 178 -17.82 9.21 -4.26
N GLN A 179 -18.95 8.62 -4.61
CA GLN A 179 -19.87 8.01 -3.63
C GLN A 179 -19.66 6.51 -3.46
N GLN A 180 -19.02 5.85 -4.44
CA GLN A 180 -18.81 4.42 -4.45
C GLN A 180 -17.64 4.02 -3.53
N ASN A 181 -17.78 2.88 -2.87
CA ASN A 181 -16.74 2.31 -2.02
C ASN A 181 -15.61 1.62 -2.82
N ARG A 182 -15.73 1.53 -4.14
CA ARG A 182 -14.72 0.95 -5.04
C ARG A 182 -14.52 1.87 -6.22
N VAL A 183 -13.27 2.19 -6.52
CA VAL A 183 -12.89 3.07 -7.63
C VAL A 183 -11.69 2.46 -8.34
N VAL A 184 -11.75 2.42 -9.66
CA VAL A 184 -10.61 2.01 -10.50
C VAL A 184 -9.84 3.25 -10.92
N LEU A 185 -8.54 3.26 -10.60
CA LEU A 185 -7.57 4.23 -11.08
C LEU A 185 -6.98 3.69 -12.39
N SER A 186 -7.38 4.29 -13.50
CA SER A 186 -6.92 3.95 -14.86
C SER A 186 -5.80 4.88 -15.33
N ASP A 187 -5.25 4.59 -16.52
CA ASP A 187 -4.21 5.39 -17.18
C ASP A 187 -2.97 5.61 -16.29
N LEU A 188 -2.57 4.52 -15.63
CA LEU A 188 -1.35 4.46 -14.83
C LEU A 188 -0.23 3.84 -15.67
N ASP A 189 1.00 4.27 -15.39
CA ASP A 189 2.16 3.70 -16.05
C ASP A 189 2.43 2.29 -15.51
N PRO A 190 2.81 1.31 -16.35
CA PRO A 190 3.15 -0.03 -15.88
C PRO A 190 4.44 0.00 -15.03
N TRP A 191 4.63 -1.01 -14.17
CA TRP A 191 5.81 -1.13 -13.29
C TRP A 191 6.09 0.09 -12.43
N THR A 192 5.04 0.84 -12.08
CA THR A 192 5.16 2.10 -11.36
C THR A 192 4.38 2.01 -10.05
N THR A 193 5.04 2.38 -8.96
CA THR A 193 4.40 2.47 -7.65
C THR A 193 3.60 3.76 -7.55
N TYR A 194 2.32 3.63 -7.24
CA TYR A 194 1.41 4.74 -6.97
C TYR A 194 0.98 4.72 -5.52
N CYS A 195 0.97 5.89 -4.90
CA CYS A 195 0.48 6.11 -3.56
C CYS A 195 -0.84 6.85 -3.61
N VAL A 196 -1.79 6.42 -2.78
CA VAL A 196 -3.17 6.91 -2.72
C VAL A 196 -3.48 7.38 -1.31
N GLN A 197 -4.18 8.51 -1.21
CA GLN A 197 -4.72 9.06 0.02
C GLN A 197 -6.18 9.48 -0.21
N VAL A 198 -7.06 9.09 0.70
CA VAL A 198 -8.50 9.32 0.60
C VAL A 198 -8.96 10.21 1.74
N GLN A 199 -9.79 11.21 1.44
CA GLN A 199 -10.41 12.06 2.44
C GLN A 199 -11.92 12.11 2.22
N ILE A 200 -12.69 12.10 3.31
CA ILE A 200 -14.14 12.21 3.24
C ILE A 200 -14.53 13.69 3.14
N SER A 201 -15.39 14.01 2.19
CA SER A 201 -16.04 15.31 2.05
C SER A 201 -17.51 15.17 2.42
N THR A 202 -18.02 16.06 3.25
CA THR A 202 -19.45 16.10 3.57
C THR A 202 -19.99 17.46 3.13
N GLU A 203 -20.94 17.48 2.21
CA GLU A 203 -21.50 18.73 1.63
C GLU A 203 -22.42 19.51 2.59
N LYS A 204 -22.45 19.18 3.89
CA LYS A 204 -23.60 19.54 4.72
C LYS A 204 -23.76 21.04 4.98
N HIS A 205 -22.75 21.91 4.77
CA HIS A 205 -22.96 23.36 4.78
C HIS A 205 -21.87 24.18 4.03
N PRO A 206 -22.22 25.34 3.42
CA PRO A 206 -21.29 26.33 2.87
C PRO A 206 -20.66 27.22 3.95
N ASN A 207 -20.50 26.71 5.18
CA ASN A 207 -19.77 27.42 6.22
C ASN A 207 -18.26 27.22 5.99
N PRO A 208 -17.43 28.25 6.20
CA PRO A 208 -16.00 28.21 5.90
C PRO A 208 -15.17 27.30 6.82
N ASN A 209 -15.77 26.69 7.83
CA ASN A 209 -15.10 25.69 8.65
C ASN A 209 -15.37 24.31 8.05
N PRO A 210 -14.38 23.71 7.35
CA PRO A 210 -14.55 22.39 6.75
C PRO A 210 -14.87 21.38 7.85
N THR A 211 -15.78 20.47 7.57
CA THR A 211 -15.96 19.26 8.39
C THR A 211 -14.59 18.63 8.62
N HIS A 212 -14.23 18.41 9.89
CA HIS A 212 -12.93 17.92 10.31
C HIS A 212 -12.78 16.43 9.98
N SER A 213 -12.68 16.08 8.69
CA SER A 213 -12.35 14.72 8.27
C SER A 213 -10.84 14.52 8.26
N VAL A 214 -10.40 13.44 8.89
CA VAL A 214 -9.00 13.04 8.91
C VAL A 214 -8.71 12.30 7.60
N PRO A 215 -7.67 12.67 6.83
CA PRO A 215 -7.30 11.93 5.64
C PRO A 215 -6.77 10.54 6.00
N SER A 216 -6.96 9.57 5.12
CA SER A 216 -6.42 8.22 5.28
C SER A 216 -4.88 8.24 5.37
N ALA A 217 -4.35 7.15 5.92
CA ALA A 217 -2.94 6.82 5.71
C ALA A 217 -2.67 6.72 4.21
N VAL A 218 -1.44 7.03 3.82
CA VAL A 218 -0.98 6.85 2.44
C VAL A 218 -0.72 5.37 2.24
N VAL A 219 -1.43 4.77 1.28
CA VAL A 219 -1.26 3.37 0.89
C VAL A 219 -0.66 3.36 -0.51
N CYS A 220 0.36 2.55 -0.74
CA CYS A 220 1.04 2.47 -2.03
C CYS A 220 0.94 1.07 -2.61
N GLU A 221 0.76 0.99 -3.92
CA GLU A 221 0.62 -0.25 -4.67
C GLU A 221 1.33 -0.11 -6.02
N SER A 222 1.90 -1.21 -6.53
CA SER A 222 2.66 -1.18 -7.79
C SER A 222 1.85 -1.77 -8.92
N THR A 223 1.80 -1.06 -10.05
CA THR A 223 1.17 -1.57 -11.27
C THR A 223 2.01 -2.71 -11.87
N THR A 224 1.34 -3.69 -12.47
CA THR A 224 1.95 -4.81 -13.18
C THR A 224 1.73 -4.67 -14.69
N ILE A 225 2.29 -5.58 -15.48
CA ILE A 225 1.90 -5.68 -16.90
C ILE A 225 0.51 -6.30 -16.94
N GLU A 226 -0.39 -5.72 -17.72
CA GLU A 226 -1.57 -6.43 -18.20
C GLU A 226 -1.08 -7.73 -18.85
N GLU A 227 -1.48 -8.90 -18.35
CA GLU A 227 -1.08 -10.17 -18.97
C GLU A 227 -1.29 -10.03 -20.48
N GLU A 228 -0.24 -10.21 -21.29
CA GLU A 228 -0.32 -10.02 -22.73
C GLU A 228 -1.60 -10.68 -23.21
N ALA A 229 -2.49 -9.85 -23.75
CA ALA A 229 -3.88 -10.23 -23.90
C ALA A 229 -3.93 -11.63 -24.56
N PRO A 230 -4.71 -12.59 -24.03
CA PRO A 230 -4.58 -14.01 -24.37
C PRO A 230 -4.57 -14.33 -25.87
N TRP A 231 -5.16 -13.43 -26.67
CA TRP A 231 -5.16 -13.50 -28.12
C TRP A 231 -3.77 -13.35 -28.75
N VAL A 232 -2.82 -12.62 -28.15
CA VAL A 232 -1.44 -12.49 -28.65
C VAL A 232 -0.74 -13.85 -28.63
N ALA A 233 -0.80 -14.55 -27.49
CA ALA A 233 -0.28 -15.91 -27.36
C ALA A 233 -0.99 -16.89 -28.33
N ALA A 234 -2.30 -16.76 -28.51
CA ALA A 234 -3.07 -17.56 -29.47
C ALA A 234 -2.66 -17.31 -30.94
N VAL A 235 -2.39 -16.05 -31.31
CA VAL A 235 -1.94 -15.70 -32.67
C VAL A 235 -0.53 -16.20 -32.91
N VAL A 236 0.40 -16.00 -31.96
CA VAL A 236 1.79 -16.49 -32.09
C VAL A 236 1.82 -18.01 -32.23
N THR A 237 1.07 -18.73 -31.38
CA THR A 237 0.98 -20.19 -31.47
C THR A 237 0.37 -20.66 -32.79
N PHE A 238 -0.68 -20.00 -33.28
CA PHE A 238 -1.27 -20.30 -34.60
C PHE A 238 -0.28 -20.11 -35.74
N VAL A 239 0.48 -19.01 -35.75
CA VAL A 239 1.51 -18.73 -36.77
C VAL A 239 2.62 -19.78 -36.74
N VAL A 240 3.10 -20.15 -35.55
CA VAL A 240 4.13 -21.19 -35.39
C VAL A 240 3.64 -22.54 -35.89
N MET A 241 2.40 -22.92 -35.57
CA MET A 241 1.79 -24.16 -36.06
C MET A 241 1.62 -24.16 -37.59
N ALA A 242 1.17 -23.05 -38.18
CA ALA A 242 1.03 -22.92 -39.63
C ALA A 242 2.39 -23.05 -40.34
N MET A 243 3.44 -22.43 -39.80
CA MET A 243 4.81 -22.54 -40.32
C MET A 243 5.34 -23.98 -40.23
N ALA A 244 5.11 -24.67 -39.10
CA ALA A 244 5.51 -26.06 -38.94
C ALA A 244 4.83 -26.97 -39.98
N VAL A 245 3.52 -26.79 -40.20
CA VAL A 245 2.77 -27.55 -41.22
C VAL A 245 3.30 -27.25 -42.61
N ALA A 246 3.57 -25.98 -42.95
CA ALA A 246 4.14 -25.60 -44.24
C ALA A 246 5.50 -26.28 -44.49
N VAL A 247 6.40 -26.30 -43.49
CA VAL A 247 7.70 -26.98 -43.56
C VAL A 247 7.53 -28.49 -43.78
N VAL A 248 6.60 -29.13 -43.08
CA VAL A 248 6.31 -30.57 -43.26
C VAL A 248 5.79 -30.84 -44.68
N VAL A 249 4.87 -30.03 -45.19
CA VAL A 249 4.34 -30.16 -46.56
C VAL A 249 5.45 -30.01 -47.59
N VAL A 250 6.31 -29.00 -47.45
CA VAL A 250 7.48 -28.79 -48.31
C VAL A 250 8.41 -30.00 -48.23
N ALA A 251 8.76 -30.48 -47.04
CA ALA A 251 9.63 -31.65 -46.87
C ALA A 251 9.07 -32.91 -47.56
N VAL A 252 7.75 -33.14 -47.49
CA VAL A 252 7.08 -34.28 -48.14
C VAL A 252 7.06 -34.13 -49.66
N VAL A 253 6.67 -32.96 -50.18
CA VAL A 253 6.59 -32.70 -51.63
C VAL A 253 7.97 -32.78 -52.27
N TYR A 254 8.98 -32.18 -51.63
CA TYR A 254 10.34 -32.18 -52.14
C TYR A 254 11.14 -33.42 -51.73
N ARG A 255 10.56 -34.39 -51.00
CA ARG A 255 11.25 -35.60 -50.53
C ARG A 255 11.96 -36.35 -51.66
N LYS A 256 11.35 -36.45 -52.84
CA LYS A 256 11.97 -37.07 -54.03
C LYS A 256 13.12 -36.26 -54.61
N ARG A 257 13.00 -34.93 -54.66
CA ARG A 257 14.09 -34.04 -55.13
C ARG A 257 15.25 -33.98 -54.14
N ILE A 258 14.96 -33.84 -52.86
CA ILE A 258 15.94 -33.80 -51.77
C ILE A 258 16.68 -35.14 -51.67
N SER A 259 15.97 -36.26 -51.77
CA SER A 259 16.59 -37.59 -51.82
C SER A 259 17.51 -37.78 -53.04
N HIS A 260 17.17 -37.20 -54.19
CA HIS A 260 18.00 -37.27 -55.39
C HIS A 260 19.21 -36.33 -55.32
N PHE A 261 19.12 -35.24 -54.55
CA PHE A 261 20.21 -34.28 -54.35
C PHE A 261 21.22 -34.76 -53.28
N LEU A 262 20.73 -35.41 -52.21
CA LEU A 262 21.57 -35.93 -51.11
C LEU A 262 22.19 -37.31 -51.42
N CYS A 263 21.51 -38.13 -52.24
CA CYS A 263 22.02 -39.41 -52.71
C CYS A 263 21.75 -39.54 -54.23
N PRO A 264 22.66 -39.07 -55.10
CA PRO A 264 22.57 -39.37 -56.52
C PRO A 264 22.64 -40.90 -56.70
N LYS A 265 21.70 -41.46 -57.47
CA LYS A 265 21.74 -42.88 -57.85
C LYS A 265 22.76 -43.06 -58.97
N ASP A 266 24.04 -42.92 -58.65
CA ASP A 266 25.10 -43.32 -59.56
C ASP A 266 25.34 -44.81 -59.37
N ALA A 267 25.02 -45.59 -60.40
CA ALA A 267 25.45 -46.98 -60.47
C ALA A 267 26.98 -46.98 -60.56
N LEU A 268 27.64 -47.44 -59.50
CA LEU A 268 29.08 -47.61 -59.47
C LEU A 268 29.51 -48.48 -60.66
N PRO A 269 30.41 -48.01 -61.55
CA PRO A 269 30.87 -48.79 -62.70
C PRO A 269 31.37 -50.18 -62.26
N GLU A 270 30.97 -51.23 -62.96
CA GLU A 270 31.19 -52.65 -62.60
C GLU A 270 32.65 -52.96 -62.20
N HIS A 271 33.63 -52.30 -62.81
CA HIS A 271 35.06 -52.52 -62.50
C HIS A 271 35.44 -52.16 -61.06
N PHE A 272 34.78 -51.20 -60.43
CA PHE A 272 35.07 -50.84 -59.02
C PHE A 272 34.44 -51.84 -58.03
N LYS A 273 33.35 -52.51 -58.41
CA LYS A 273 32.72 -53.57 -57.59
C LYS A 273 33.64 -54.78 -57.45
N GLU A 274 34.34 -55.11 -58.52
CA GLU A 274 35.27 -56.25 -58.57
C GLU A 274 36.52 -55.99 -57.71
N TYR A 275 37.04 -54.75 -57.71
CA TYR A 275 38.17 -54.35 -56.86
C TYR A 275 37.84 -54.24 -55.37
N LEU A 276 36.60 -53.86 -55.01
CA LEU A 276 36.19 -53.70 -53.60
C LEU A 276 35.71 -55.00 -52.94
N LEU A 277 35.24 -55.98 -53.73
CA LEU A 277 34.78 -57.29 -53.23
C LEU A 277 35.87 -58.37 -53.27
N ALA A 278 36.96 -58.16 -54.02
CA ALA A 278 38.15 -58.99 -53.93
C ALA A 278 38.81 -58.77 -52.56
N HIS A 279 38.87 -59.83 -51.74
CA HIS A 279 39.60 -59.82 -50.48
C HIS A 279 41.05 -59.36 -50.73
N PRO A 280 41.58 -58.36 -49.99
CA PRO A 280 42.99 -58.06 -50.06
C PRO A 280 43.74 -59.20 -49.38
N ASN A 281 44.38 -60.07 -50.16
CA ASN A 281 45.46 -60.89 -49.61
C ASN A 281 46.60 -59.93 -49.26
N TYR A 282 46.69 -59.62 -47.97
CA TYR A 282 47.64 -58.71 -47.31
C TYR A 282 49.13 -59.00 -47.63
N LEU A 283 49.43 -60.12 -48.30
CA LEU A 283 50.78 -60.56 -48.64
C LEU A 283 51.33 -59.96 -49.95
N ASP A 284 50.49 -59.45 -50.86
CA ASP A 284 50.97 -58.84 -52.12
C ASP A 284 51.24 -57.33 -52.03
N MET A 285 50.68 -56.64 -51.03
CA MET A 285 50.94 -55.21 -50.80
C MET A 285 52.30 -54.94 -50.13
N ARG A 286 53.01 -56.00 -49.70
CA ARG A 286 54.32 -55.88 -49.03
C ARG A 286 55.51 -55.80 -49.99
N ASN A 287 55.33 -56.12 -51.28
CA ASN A 287 56.44 -56.25 -52.24
C ASN A 287 56.30 -55.40 -53.51
N SER A 288 55.27 -54.56 -53.66
CA SER A 288 55.15 -53.67 -54.81
C SER A 288 55.88 -52.34 -54.57
N HIS A 289 56.80 -52.03 -55.48
CA HIS A 289 57.47 -50.73 -55.55
C HIS A 289 56.45 -49.63 -55.87
N PRO A 290 56.60 -48.40 -55.35
CA PRO A 290 55.66 -47.33 -55.65
C PRO A 290 55.65 -47.06 -57.16
N PRO A 291 54.47 -46.98 -57.81
CA PRO A 291 54.39 -46.61 -59.21
C PRO A 291 54.89 -45.18 -59.37
N LYS A 292 55.72 -44.95 -60.41
CA LYS A 292 56.16 -43.62 -60.81
C LYS A 292 54.95 -42.82 -61.29
N GLU A 293 54.48 -41.90 -60.46
CA GLU A 293 53.54 -40.86 -60.88
C GLU A 293 54.30 -39.82 -61.71
N ILE A 294 53.93 -39.72 -62.99
CA ILE A 294 54.39 -38.65 -63.88
C ILE A 294 53.41 -37.50 -63.70
N PHE A 295 53.89 -36.40 -63.10
CA PHE A 295 53.15 -35.15 -63.04
C PHE A 295 53.58 -34.25 -64.19
N ASP A 296 52.63 -33.77 -64.99
CA ASP A 296 52.87 -32.65 -65.90
C ASP A 296 52.86 -31.34 -65.09
N PRO A 297 53.95 -30.54 -65.11
CA PRO A 297 54.03 -29.31 -64.34
C PRO A 297 53.15 -28.22 -65.00
N VAL A 298 52.03 -27.87 -64.35
CA VAL A 298 51.24 -26.70 -64.72
C VAL A 298 51.78 -25.47 -63.98
N SER A 299 52.45 -24.57 -64.70
CA SER A 299 52.85 -23.26 -64.15
C SER A 299 51.76 -22.22 -64.46
N ILE A 300 51.13 -21.66 -63.42
CA ILE A 300 50.20 -20.54 -63.55
C ILE A 300 51.01 -19.25 -63.59
N ILE A 301 51.00 -18.55 -64.72
CA ILE A 301 51.61 -17.22 -64.87
C ILE A 301 50.57 -16.19 -64.44
N ALA A 302 50.79 -15.55 -63.30
CA ALA A 302 50.06 -14.34 -62.91
C ALA A 302 50.78 -13.14 -63.52
N ASP A 303 50.14 -12.49 -64.49
CA ASP A 303 50.63 -11.24 -65.07
C ASP A 303 50.38 -10.09 -64.08
N GLY A 304 51.46 -9.49 -63.59
CA GLY A 304 51.45 -8.49 -62.54
C GLY A 304 52.26 -7.27 -62.96
N SER A 305 51.56 -6.17 -63.22
CA SER A 305 52.08 -4.80 -63.25
C SER A 305 50.87 -3.90 -62.91
N ILE A 306 50.82 -2.99 -61.94
CA ILE A 306 51.73 -2.25 -61.04
C ILE A 306 50.85 -1.80 -59.83
N LEU A 307 51.14 -2.20 -58.58
CA LEU A 307 51.66 -1.40 -57.44
C LEU A 307 51.16 0.07 -57.41
N GLU A 308 50.51 0.67 -56.41
CA GLU A 308 50.54 0.68 -54.93
C GLU A 308 49.16 1.27 -54.47
N GLU A 309 48.61 1.12 -53.26
CA GLU A 309 49.16 0.82 -51.93
C GLU A 309 48.02 0.49 -50.94
N GLY A 310 48.33 -0.37 -49.96
CA GLY A 310 47.74 -0.50 -48.60
C GLY A 310 46.28 -0.95 -48.43
N LEU A 311 45.91 -2.02 -47.72
CA LEU A 311 46.58 -2.93 -46.78
C LEU A 311 45.59 -4.10 -46.50
N PRO A 312 46.05 -5.34 -46.23
CA PRO A 312 45.20 -6.54 -46.27
C PRO A 312 44.81 -7.11 -44.89
N LEU A 313 43.66 -7.81 -44.89
CA LEU A 313 43.19 -8.72 -43.86
C LEU A 313 44.04 -10.00 -43.83
N GLU A 314 44.47 -10.36 -42.63
CA GLU A 314 45.21 -11.57 -42.30
C GLU A 314 44.34 -12.82 -42.38
N ALA A 315 44.99 -13.90 -42.81
CA ALA A 315 44.40 -15.17 -43.18
C ALA A 315 44.11 -16.08 -41.98
N ALA A 316 42.97 -16.78 -42.04
CA ALA A 316 42.73 -17.99 -41.26
C ALA A 316 43.40 -19.18 -41.98
N GLY A 317 44.51 -19.65 -41.44
CA GLY A 317 45.12 -20.94 -41.76
C GLY A 317 44.66 -22.00 -40.76
N THR A 318 43.98 -23.01 -41.25
CA THR A 318 43.72 -24.28 -40.55
C THR A 318 44.95 -25.17 -40.64
N SER A 319 45.38 -25.72 -39.50
CA SER A 319 46.22 -26.93 -39.43
C SER A 319 45.72 -27.81 -38.29
N CYS A 320 45.60 -29.10 -38.59
CA CYS A 320 45.11 -30.15 -37.72
C CYS A 320 46.19 -30.68 -36.76
N SER A 321 45.68 -31.23 -35.66
CA SER A 321 46.17 -32.38 -34.87
C SER A 321 47.46 -32.25 -34.06
N GLN A 322 47.32 -32.32 -32.74
CA GLN A 322 47.74 -33.49 -31.94
C GLN A 322 47.25 -33.37 -30.49
N GLN A 323 46.62 -34.43 -30.00
CA GLN A 323 46.54 -34.72 -28.57
C GLN A 323 47.78 -35.54 -28.20
N PRO A 324 48.33 -35.36 -26.98
CA PRO A 324 48.30 -36.49 -26.06
C PRO A 324 48.02 -36.11 -24.60
N ASP A 325 47.70 -37.15 -23.86
CA ASP A 325 47.30 -37.27 -22.45
C ASP A 325 48.13 -36.47 -21.43
N THR A 326 47.48 -35.98 -20.37
CA THR A 326 47.61 -36.42 -18.96
C THR A 326 47.09 -35.33 -18.03
N THR A 327 46.00 -35.60 -17.28
CA THR A 327 45.97 -35.86 -15.83
C THR A 327 44.53 -36.13 -15.43
#